data_AF-A0A660XTZ8-F1
#
_entry.id   AF-A0A660XTZ8-F1
#
_cell.length_a   1.000
_cell.length_b   1.000
_cell.length_c   1.000
_cell.angle_alpha   90.00
_cell.angle_beta   90.00
_cell.angle_gamma   90.00
#
_symmetry.space_group_name_H-M   'P 1'
#
loop_
_entity.id
_entity.type
_entity.pdbx_description
1 polymer ?
#
loop_
_entity_poly.entity_id
_entity_poly.type
_entity_poly.pdbx_seq_one_letter_code
_entity_poly.pdbx_strand_id
1 'polypeptide(L)'
;MQARRSTVAGLSLMKRIFVQTILAFTFEVCFSQTVIPEWFENLPQAPPGTMYSVGYSGKYINHSLARESAIAVATKNMAKQIKSRLAFEIEELSDGRFRLLKPTFGLSYKKDIYVNIVDKCVIADSAITDNGYFVLLAYPDIQHHISGNLKKWGNKPAWTEKLPFNKEYNYGVGIVSNYSSWVRAWKDADEYARFDLGKNFEIEARSIHTSKRDNKFIVESNILRQSYDKEFSNTVVISRWYDRENDIYYSLCRQAKKFNK
;
A
#
# COMPACT_ATOMS: atom_id res chain seq x y z
N MET A 1 11.01 -87.94 -7.92
CA MET A 1 12.05 -87.80 -8.95
C MET A 1 11.82 -86.46 -9.65
N GLN A 2 12.86 -85.62 -9.70
CA GLN A 2 13.01 -84.36 -10.43
C GLN A 2 12.13 -83.14 -10.10
N ALA A 3 12.83 -82.13 -9.59
CA ALA A 3 12.47 -80.74 -9.49
C ALA A 3 12.51 -80.02 -10.85
N ARG A 4 11.81 -78.88 -10.95
CA ARG A 4 12.38 -77.66 -11.53
C ARG A 4 11.64 -76.40 -11.09
N ARG A 5 12.42 -75.47 -10.54
CA ARG A 5 12.10 -74.06 -10.27
C ARG A 5 12.06 -73.28 -11.59
N SER A 6 11.14 -72.31 -11.69
CA SER A 6 11.26 -71.02 -12.39
C SER A 6 9.89 -70.31 -12.24
N THR A 7 9.73 -69.01 -12.05
CA THR A 7 10.64 -67.88 -11.93
C THR A 7 9.85 -66.78 -11.22
N VAL A 8 10.46 -66.15 -10.22
CA VAL A 8 9.97 -64.95 -9.56
C VAL A 8 10.08 -63.79 -10.55
N ALA A 9 8.99 -63.43 -11.21
CA ALA A 9 8.91 -62.26 -12.10
C ALA A 9 7.65 -61.40 -11.89
N GLY A 10 6.99 -61.53 -10.72
CA GLY A 10 5.73 -60.83 -10.43
C GLY A 10 5.83 -59.63 -9.48
N LEU A 11 6.93 -59.47 -8.72
CA LEU A 11 7.01 -58.47 -7.65
C LEU A 11 7.79 -57.19 -7.99
N SER A 12 8.33 -57.07 -9.21
CA SER A 12 9.13 -55.90 -9.63
C SER A 12 8.29 -54.79 -10.30
N LEU A 13 7.11 -55.12 -10.85
CA LEU A 13 6.32 -54.15 -11.63
C LEU A 13 5.34 -53.34 -10.76
N MET A 14 4.76 -53.94 -9.71
CA MET A 14 3.84 -53.20 -8.82
C MET A 14 4.53 -52.22 -7.86
N LYS A 15 5.82 -52.42 -7.55
CA LYS A 15 6.58 -51.46 -6.74
C LYS A 15 7.00 -50.21 -7.51
N ARG A 16 7.02 -50.23 -8.85
CA ARG A 16 7.34 -49.04 -9.66
C ARG A 16 6.13 -48.15 -9.92
N ILE A 17 4.92 -48.69 -9.93
CA ILE A 17 3.69 -47.90 -10.13
C ILE A 17 3.28 -47.18 -8.83
N PHE A 18 3.52 -47.80 -7.67
CA PHE A 18 3.21 -47.16 -6.38
C PHE A 18 4.20 -46.06 -5.97
N VAL A 19 5.43 -46.08 -6.49
CA VAL A 19 6.42 -45.02 -6.25
C VAL A 19 6.24 -43.84 -7.21
N GLN A 20 5.60 -44.02 -8.37
CA GLN A 20 5.30 -42.92 -9.30
C GLN A 20 3.96 -42.21 -9.05
N THR A 21 3.06 -42.80 -8.27
CA THR A 21 1.76 -42.15 -7.96
C THR A 21 1.77 -41.39 -6.62
N ILE A 22 2.77 -41.60 -5.77
CA ILE A 22 2.93 -40.83 -4.50
C ILE A 22 3.97 -39.71 -4.65
N LEU A 23 4.76 -39.70 -5.73
CA LEU A 23 5.67 -38.60 -6.10
C LEU A 23 5.07 -37.62 -7.12
N ALA A 24 3.75 -37.66 -7.32
CA ALA A 24 2.97 -36.66 -8.05
C ALA A 24 2.08 -35.82 -7.11
N PHE A 25 2.27 -35.95 -5.79
CA PHE A 25 2.03 -34.87 -4.84
C PHE A 25 3.31 -34.02 -4.75
N THR A 26 3.83 -33.60 -5.90
CA THR A 26 4.57 -32.34 -5.94
C THR A 26 3.58 -31.30 -5.45
N PHE A 27 3.75 -30.89 -4.20
CA PHE A 27 3.61 -29.53 -3.69
C PHE A 27 3.20 -28.51 -4.79
N GLU A 28 1.99 -28.62 -5.34
CA GLU A 28 1.21 -27.45 -5.62
C GLU A 28 0.89 -26.91 -4.24
N VAL A 29 1.83 -26.13 -3.71
CA VAL A 29 1.45 -25.03 -2.85
C VAL A 29 0.53 -24.21 -3.74
N CYS A 30 -0.74 -24.58 -3.71
CA CYS A 30 -1.83 -23.79 -4.20
C CYS A 30 -1.83 -22.60 -3.23
N PHE A 31 -0.89 -21.68 -3.43
CA PHE A 31 -0.96 -20.36 -2.86
C PHE A 31 -2.29 -19.85 -3.39
N SER A 32 -3.32 -19.87 -2.54
CA SER A 32 -4.59 -19.23 -2.82
C SER A 32 -4.22 -17.78 -3.17
N GLN A 33 -4.22 -17.51 -4.47
CA GLN A 33 -3.68 -16.26 -4.96
C GLN A 33 -4.70 -15.19 -4.59
N THR A 34 -4.33 -14.29 -3.67
CA THR A 34 -5.15 -13.15 -3.23
C THR A 34 -5.86 -12.50 -4.42
N VAL A 35 -7.17 -12.71 -4.45
CA VAL A 35 -8.08 -12.08 -5.40
C VAL A 35 -8.48 -10.72 -4.82
N ILE A 36 -8.49 -9.70 -5.67
CA ILE A 36 -8.84 -8.31 -5.35
C ILE A 36 -9.75 -7.73 -6.43
N PRO A 37 -10.53 -6.69 -6.13
CA PRO A 37 -11.19 -5.90 -7.16
C PRO A 37 -10.16 -5.18 -8.04
N GLU A 38 -10.40 -5.13 -9.34
CA GLU A 38 -9.52 -4.42 -10.27
C GLU A 38 -9.29 -2.95 -9.88
N TRP A 39 -10.34 -2.26 -9.43
CA TRP A 39 -10.25 -0.86 -9.00
C TRP A 39 -9.43 -0.65 -7.72
N PHE A 40 -9.14 -1.72 -6.96
CA PHE A 40 -8.24 -1.64 -5.80
C PHE A 40 -6.78 -1.50 -6.25
N GLU A 41 -6.40 -2.26 -7.28
CA GLU A 41 -5.08 -2.20 -7.92
C GLU A 41 -4.91 -0.91 -8.70
N ASN A 42 -5.90 -0.53 -9.51
CA ASN A 42 -5.85 0.68 -10.34
C ASN A 42 -7.14 1.47 -10.21
N LEU A 43 -7.08 2.63 -9.54
CA LEU A 43 -8.26 3.46 -9.34
C LEU A 43 -8.78 3.95 -10.70
N PRO A 44 -10.07 3.76 -11.01
CA PRO A 44 -10.65 4.25 -12.25
C PRO A 44 -10.60 5.78 -12.30
N GLN A 45 -10.56 6.33 -13.52
CA GLN A 45 -10.67 7.76 -13.71
C GLN A 45 -12.08 8.22 -13.31
N ALA A 46 -12.16 9.15 -12.37
CA ALA A 46 -13.43 9.72 -11.96
C ALA A 46 -14.01 10.66 -13.04
N PRO A 47 -15.34 10.67 -13.23
CA PRO A 47 -16.01 11.67 -14.06
C PRO A 47 -15.69 13.10 -13.59
N PRO A 48 -15.80 14.12 -14.48
CA PRO A 48 -15.64 15.51 -14.08
C PRO A 48 -16.53 15.87 -12.89
N GLY A 49 -15.95 16.51 -11.87
CA GLY A 49 -16.64 16.89 -10.65
C GLY A 49 -16.78 15.78 -9.60
N THR A 50 -16.33 14.56 -9.89
CA THR A 50 -16.35 13.41 -8.96
C THR A 50 -14.97 12.99 -8.52
N MET A 51 -14.91 12.35 -7.37
CA MET A 51 -13.74 11.68 -6.82
C MET A 51 -14.11 10.26 -6.45
N TYR A 52 -13.21 9.34 -6.78
CA TYR A 52 -13.25 8.00 -6.23
C TYR A 52 -12.25 7.84 -5.09
N SER A 53 -12.60 7.02 -4.11
CA SER A 53 -11.67 6.59 -3.08
C SER A 53 -11.94 5.16 -2.65
N VAL A 54 -10.88 4.47 -2.27
CA VAL A 54 -10.94 3.07 -1.90
C VAL A 54 -10.77 2.92 -0.41
N GLY A 55 -11.57 2.03 0.17
CA GLY A 55 -11.39 1.52 1.51
C GLY A 55 -11.46 0.01 1.53
N TYR A 56 -10.91 -0.54 2.61
CA TYR A 56 -10.76 -1.97 2.79
C TYR A 56 -10.71 -2.29 4.28
N SER A 57 -11.07 -3.52 4.60
CA SER A 57 -11.03 -4.04 5.95
C SER A 57 -10.58 -5.50 5.91
N GLY A 58 -10.06 -6.01 7.03
CA GLY A 58 -9.76 -7.43 7.16
C GLY A 58 -11.03 -8.29 7.11
N LYS A 59 -10.86 -9.61 7.19
CA LYS A 59 -11.99 -10.54 7.31
C LYS A 59 -12.60 -10.44 8.71
N TYR A 60 -13.90 -10.11 8.77
CA TYR A 60 -14.69 -10.14 10.01
C TYR A 60 -15.68 -11.29 9.95
N ILE A 61 -16.10 -11.79 11.13
CA ILE A 61 -17.23 -12.71 11.25
C ILE A 61 -18.54 -11.99 10.84
N ASN A 62 -18.63 -10.69 11.15
CA ASN A 62 -19.78 -9.85 10.81
C ASN A 62 -19.48 -9.00 9.56
N HIS A 63 -20.16 -9.29 8.46
CA HIS A 63 -20.01 -8.55 7.20
C HIS A 63 -20.42 -7.06 7.28
N SER A 64 -21.35 -6.70 8.17
CA SER A 64 -21.71 -5.28 8.39
C SER A 64 -20.53 -4.51 8.98
N LEU A 65 -19.85 -5.07 9.98
CA LEU A 65 -18.67 -4.45 10.57
C LEU A 65 -17.51 -4.32 9.57
N ALA A 66 -17.32 -5.32 8.71
CA ALA A 66 -16.34 -5.25 7.62
C ALA A 66 -16.65 -4.08 6.67
N ARG A 67 -17.91 -3.99 6.23
CA ARG A 67 -18.39 -2.91 5.36
C ARG A 67 -18.21 -1.53 6.01
N GLU A 68 -18.65 -1.35 7.25
CA GLU A 68 -18.52 -0.07 7.97
C GLU A 68 -17.05 0.35 8.14
N SER A 69 -16.18 -0.61 8.49
CA SER A 69 -14.74 -0.38 8.61
C SER A 69 -14.12 0.04 7.27
N ALA A 70 -14.45 -0.66 6.18
CA ALA A 70 -14.00 -0.32 4.84
C ALA A 70 -14.49 1.06 4.39
N ILE A 71 -15.78 1.39 4.64
CA ILE A 71 -16.34 2.72 4.34
C ILE A 71 -15.61 3.80 5.13
N ALA A 72 -15.34 3.57 6.41
CA ALA A 72 -14.59 4.51 7.22
C ALA A 72 -13.18 4.75 6.66
N VAL A 73 -12.47 3.69 6.23
CA VAL A 73 -11.16 3.83 5.57
C VAL A 73 -11.26 4.63 4.26
N ALA A 74 -12.24 4.31 3.41
CA ALA A 74 -12.46 5.03 2.15
C ALA A 74 -12.75 6.52 2.39
N THR A 75 -13.61 6.83 3.37
CA THR A 75 -13.97 8.21 3.73
C THR A 75 -12.75 8.98 4.22
N LYS A 76 -11.89 8.36 5.05
CA LYS A 76 -10.62 8.97 5.50
C LYS A 76 -9.66 9.22 4.33
N ASN A 77 -9.54 8.26 3.42
CA ASN A 77 -8.71 8.39 2.22
C ASN A 77 -9.21 9.51 1.30
N MET A 78 -10.52 9.63 1.16
CA MET A 78 -11.18 10.69 0.40
C MET A 78 -10.99 12.07 1.05
N ALA A 79 -11.11 12.16 2.37
CA ALA A 79 -10.85 13.41 3.10
C ALA A 79 -9.40 13.89 2.90
N LYS A 80 -8.44 12.96 3.01
CA LYS A 80 -7.02 13.24 2.74
C LYS A 80 -6.78 13.69 1.30
N GLN A 81 -7.51 13.11 0.35
CA GLN A 81 -7.44 13.47 -1.07
C GLN A 81 -7.99 14.87 -1.35
N ILE A 82 -9.12 15.26 -0.76
CA ILE A 82 -9.68 16.60 -0.92
C ILE A 82 -8.70 17.63 -0.38
N LYS A 83 -8.31 17.48 0.90
CA LYS A 83 -7.36 18.38 1.55
C LYS A 83 -6.79 17.75 2.81
N SER A 84 -5.48 17.70 2.90
CA SER A 84 -4.77 17.27 4.11
C SER A 84 -3.59 18.15 4.44
N ARG A 85 -3.25 18.20 5.71
CA ARG A 85 -2.02 18.80 6.24
C ARG A 85 -1.04 17.69 6.53
N LEU A 86 0.11 17.75 5.89
CA LEU A 86 1.25 16.91 6.21
C LEU A 86 2.22 17.72 7.05
N ALA A 87 2.42 17.24 8.27
CA ALA A 87 3.45 17.75 9.17
C ALA A 87 4.47 16.63 9.41
N PHE A 88 5.75 16.92 9.16
CA PHE A 88 6.83 16.06 9.60
C PHE A 88 8.02 16.86 10.10
N GLU A 89 8.75 16.23 11.01
CA GLU A 89 10.04 16.69 11.47
C GLU A 89 10.96 15.49 11.59
N ILE A 90 12.14 15.61 10.99
CA ILE A 90 13.22 14.63 11.07
C ILE A 90 14.42 15.38 11.62
N GLU A 91 14.97 14.87 12.72
CA GLU A 91 16.25 15.31 13.27
C GLU A 91 17.25 14.16 13.11
N GLU A 92 18.38 14.47 12.47
CA GLU A 92 19.48 13.56 12.24
C GLU A 92 20.72 14.09 12.95
N LEU A 93 21.32 13.26 13.81
CA LEU A 93 22.64 13.52 14.36
C LEU A 93 23.68 12.88 13.45
N SER A 94 24.68 13.65 13.03
CA SER A 94 25.87 13.18 12.34
C SER A 94 27.07 13.35 13.27
N ASP A 95 27.36 12.30 14.03
CA ASP A 95 28.53 12.12 14.92
C ASP A 95 29.42 10.94 14.45
N GLY A 96 29.24 10.52 13.18
CA GLY A 96 29.76 9.27 12.63
C GLY A 96 28.75 8.11 12.66
N ARG A 97 27.58 8.27 13.29
CA ARG A 97 26.44 7.32 13.22
C ARG A 97 25.17 8.04 12.79
N PHE A 98 24.42 7.44 11.87
CA PHE A 98 23.10 7.96 11.47
C PHE A 98 22.04 7.60 12.50
N ARG A 99 21.42 8.61 13.13
CA ARG A 99 20.35 8.41 14.12
C ARG A 99 19.19 9.39 13.90
N LEU A 100 18.01 8.85 13.65
CA LEU A 100 16.73 9.56 13.70
C LEU A 100 16.37 9.84 15.17
N LEU A 101 16.40 11.10 15.60
CA LEU A 101 16.20 11.45 17.01
C LEU A 101 14.71 11.60 17.37
N LYS A 102 13.91 12.26 16.51
CA LYS A 102 12.50 12.57 16.77
C LYS A 102 11.65 12.63 15.49
N PRO A 103 11.47 11.51 14.76
CA PRO A 103 10.58 11.52 13.62
C PRO A 103 9.14 11.80 14.08
N THR A 104 8.61 12.97 13.77
CA THR A 104 7.17 13.21 13.84
C THR A 104 6.59 13.11 12.44
N PHE A 105 5.45 12.42 12.33
CA PHE A 105 4.71 12.30 11.10
C PHE A 105 3.22 12.41 11.42
N GLY A 106 2.56 13.37 10.78
CA GLY A 106 1.13 13.58 10.93
C GLY A 106 0.51 13.92 9.59
N LEU A 107 -0.37 13.04 9.12
CA LEU A 107 -1.28 13.33 8.02
C LEU A 107 -2.69 13.53 8.57
N SER A 108 -3.17 14.78 8.54
CA SER A 108 -4.46 15.16 9.12
C SER A 108 -5.36 15.83 8.09
N TYR A 109 -6.66 15.82 8.34
CA TYR A 109 -7.68 16.49 7.55
C TYR A 109 -8.69 17.14 8.50
N LYS A 110 -9.38 18.18 8.03
CA LYS A 110 -10.38 18.88 8.86
C LYS A 110 -11.66 18.03 8.99
N LYS A 111 -12.31 18.11 10.15
CA LYS A 111 -13.48 17.29 10.49
C LYS A 111 -14.71 17.60 9.62
N ASP A 112 -14.90 18.86 9.26
CA ASP A 112 -15.95 19.34 8.36
C ASP A 112 -15.90 18.66 6.99
N ILE A 113 -14.71 18.45 6.43
CA ILE A 113 -14.51 17.71 5.18
C ILE A 113 -15.04 16.28 5.32
N TYR A 114 -14.70 15.60 6.42
CA TYR A 114 -15.15 14.23 6.68
C TYR A 114 -16.68 14.15 6.77
N VAL A 115 -17.30 15.05 7.55
CA VAL A 115 -18.76 15.09 7.71
C VAL A 115 -19.46 15.32 6.37
N ASN A 116 -18.95 16.26 5.56
CA ASN A 116 -19.52 16.56 4.25
C ASN A 116 -19.35 15.39 3.25
N ILE A 117 -18.28 14.58 3.36
CA ILE A 117 -18.16 13.35 2.57
C ILE A 117 -19.21 12.33 2.99
N VAL A 118 -19.36 12.07 4.30
CA VAL A 118 -20.34 11.09 4.82
C VAL A 118 -21.75 11.41 4.35
N ASP A 119 -22.11 12.70 4.30
CA ASP A 119 -23.43 13.17 3.85
C ASP A 119 -23.70 12.94 2.36
N LYS A 120 -22.66 12.93 1.52
CA LYS A 120 -22.80 13.01 0.05
C LYS A 120 -22.12 11.88 -0.71
N CYS A 121 -21.45 10.94 -0.04
CA CYS A 121 -20.78 9.84 -0.71
C CYS A 121 -21.73 8.66 -0.92
N VAL A 122 -21.48 7.90 -1.99
CA VAL A 122 -22.17 6.64 -2.27
C VAL A 122 -21.17 5.53 -2.55
N ILE A 123 -21.60 4.29 -2.36
CA ILE A 123 -20.81 3.11 -2.73
C ILE A 123 -20.99 2.89 -4.23
N ALA A 124 -19.93 3.13 -5.01
CA ALA A 124 -19.92 2.87 -6.44
C ALA A 124 -19.80 1.37 -6.75
N ASP A 125 -19.00 0.66 -5.95
CA ASP A 125 -18.80 -0.79 -6.01
C ASP A 125 -18.33 -1.35 -4.67
N SER A 126 -18.48 -2.66 -4.46
CA SER A 126 -17.91 -3.37 -3.33
C SER A 126 -17.61 -4.83 -3.68
N ALA A 127 -16.61 -5.41 -3.04
CA ALA A 127 -16.37 -6.84 -3.15
C ALA A 127 -15.92 -7.47 -1.83
N ILE A 128 -16.30 -8.73 -1.66
CA ILE A 128 -15.85 -9.58 -0.58
C ILE A 128 -14.88 -10.60 -1.17
N THR A 129 -13.69 -10.70 -0.59
CA THR A 129 -12.68 -11.71 -0.95
C THR A 129 -12.25 -12.47 0.30
N ASP A 130 -11.43 -13.50 0.12
CA ASP A 130 -10.90 -14.29 1.24
C ASP A 130 -10.10 -13.44 2.24
N ASN A 131 -9.53 -12.32 1.80
CA ASN A 131 -8.72 -11.44 2.64
C ASN A 131 -9.54 -10.40 3.40
N GLY A 132 -10.72 -10.04 2.90
CA GLY A 132 -11.53 -9.00 3.52
C GLY A 132 -12.58 -8.37 2.62
N TYR A 133 -13.07 -7.22 3.08
CA TYR A 133 -14.09 -6.42 2.39
C TYR A 133 -13.43 -5.20 1.76
N PHE A 134 -13.78 -4.91 0.51
CA PHE A 134 -13.30 -3.77 -0.24
C PHE A 134 -14.49 -2.91 -0.67
N VAL A 135 -14.33 -1.59 -0.61
CA VAL A 135 -15.34 -0.64 -1.09
C VAL A 135 -14.71 0.45 -1.96
N LEU A 136 -15.41 0.81 -3.04
CA LEU A 136 -15.14 1.98 -3.85
C LEU A 136 -16.21 3.03 -3.56
N LEU A 137 -15.82 4.15 -2.98
CA LEU A 137 -16.71 5.29 -2.76
C LEU A 137 -16.61 6.30 -3.91
N ALA A 138 -17.74 6.90 -4.26
CA ALA A 138 -17.86 8.07 -5.10
C ALA A 138 -18.29 9.29 -4.27
N TYR A 139 -17.74 10.46 -4.60
CA TYR A 139 -18.12 11.73 -3.98
C TYR A 139 -17.90 12.90 -4.94
N PRO A 140 -18.86 13.85 -5.06
CA PRO A 140 -20.23 13.74 -4.55
C PRO A 140 -21.00 12.61 -5.26
N ASP A 141 -22.19 12.28 -4.75
CA ASP A 141 -23.06 11.25 -5.31
C ASP A 141 -23.27 11.47 -6.81
N ILE A 142 -22.79 10.51 -7.59
CA ILE A 142 -23.16 10.35 -8.99
C ILE A 142 -23.60 8.90 -9.14
N GLN A 143 -24.79 8.71 -9.72
CA GLN A 143 -25.34 7.40 -10.09
C GLN A 143 -24.54 6.77 -11.24
N HIS A 144 -23.29 6.43 -10.98
CA HIS A 144 -22.41 5.69 -11.88
C HIS A 144 -21.95 4.44 -11.15
N HIS A 145 -22.58 3.33 -11.54
CA HIS A 145 -22.16 2.02 -11.07
C HIS A 145 -20.89 1.62 -11.83
N ILE A 146 -19.83 1.40 -11.06
CA ILE A 146 -18.61 0.76 -11.55
C ILE A 146 -18.71 -0.70 -11.12
N SER A 147 -18.42 -1.63 -12.03
CA SER A 147 -18.25 -3.03 -11.66
C SER A 147 -16.82 -3.43 -11.99
N GLY A 148 -16.01 -3.64 -10.94
CA GLY A 148 -14.67 -4.15 -11.09
C GLY A 148 -14.66 -5.67 -11.07
N ASN A 149 -14.07 -6.29 -12.08
CA ASN A 149 -13.83 -7.73 -12.04
C ASN A 149 -12.88 -8.07 -10.89
N LEU A 150 -13.11 -9.23 -10.28
CA LEU A 150 -12.18 -9.82 -9.35
C LEU A 150 -11.00 -10.44 -10.12
N LYS A 151 -9.79 -10.05 -9.74
CA LYS A 151 -8.57 -10.54 -10.38
C LYS A 151 -7.43 -10.77 -9.39
N LYS A 152 -6.40 -11.46 -9.86
CA LYS A 152 -5.13 -11.57 -9.16
C LYS A 152 -4.29 -10.32 -9.44
N TRP A 153 -3.32 -10.03 -8.58
CA TRP A 153 -2.32 -8.98 -8.86
C TRP A 153 -1.66 -9.21 -10.21
N GLY A 154 -1.49 -8.13 -10.98
CA GLY A 154 -0.77 -8.17 -12.23
C GLY A 154 0.75 -8.26 -12.06
N ASN A 155 1.45 -8.17 -13.18
CA ASN A 155 2.91 -8.09 -13.21
C ASN A 155 3.40 -6.84 -12.47
N LYS A 156 4.66 -6.90 -11.99
CA LYS A 156 5.36 -5.77 -11.37
C LYS A 156 5.25 -4.50 -12.23
N PRO A 157 4.62 -3.43 -11.73
CA PRO A 157 4.51 -2.19 -12.48
C PRO A 157 5.86 -1.46 -12.57
N ALA A 158 6.16 -0.85 -13.71
CA ALA A 158 7.40 -0.07 -13.89
C ALA A 158 7.55 1.07 -12.86
N TRP A 159 6.43 1.61 -12.36
CA TRP A 159 6.43 2.70 -11.39
C TRP A 159 7.01 2.32 -10.02
N THR A 160 7.16 1.02 -9.72
CA THR A 160 7.83 0.56 -8.48
C THR A 160 9.34 0.77 -8.52
N GLU A 161 9.93 0.91 -9.71
CA GLU A 161 11.37 1.14 -9.88
C GLU A 161 11.67 2.57 -10.29
N LYS A 162 10.80 3.18 -11.10
CA LYS A 162 10.98 4.55 -11.58
C LYS A 162 9.64 5.28 -11.62
N LEU A 163 9.55 6.40 -10.91
CA LEU A 163 8.35 7.24 -10.90
C LEU A 163 7.92 7.62 -12.33
N PRO A 164 6.62 7.61 -12.63
CA PRO A 164 6.12 8.10 -13.90
C PRO A 164 6.50 9.57 -14.11
N PHE A 165 6.89 9.92 -15.33
CA PHE A 165 7.09 11.30 -15.71
C PHE A 165 5.85 11.83 -16.41
N ASN A 166 5.24 12.88 -15.86
CA ASN A 166 4.12 13.58 -16.50
C ASN A 166 4.25 15.10 -16.26
N LYS A 167 3.97 15.89 -17.29
CA LYS A 167 4.01 17.37 -17.23
C LYS A 167 2.92 17.96 -16.34
N GLU A 168 1.82 17.25 -16.13
CA GLU A 168 0.64 17.70 -15.39
C GLU A 168 0.59 17.17 -13.96
N TYR A 169 1.36 16.13 -13.63
CA TYR A 169 1.29 15.47 -12.33
C TYR A 169 2.64 15.36 -11.64
N ASN A 170 2.61 15.48 -10.32
CA ASN A 170 3.65 15.01 -9.41
C ASN A 170 3.23 13.63 -8.87
N TYR A 171 4.21 12.79 -8.58
CA TYR A 171 3.99 11.45 -8.05
C TYR A 171 4.79 11.25 -6.75
N GLY A 172 4.29 10.35 -5.91
CA GLY A 172 5.02 9.83 -4.75
C GLY A 172 4.69 8.36 -4.57
N VAL A 173 5.65 7.59 -4.07
CA VAL A 173 5.51 6.15 -3.87
C VAL A 173 5.71 5.80 -2.39
N GLY A 174 4.74 5.07 -1.85
CA GLY A 174 4.82 4.48 -0.52
C GLY A 174 5.22 3.02 -0.66
N ILE A 175 6.20 2.60 0.13
CA ILE A 175 6.74 1.24 0.15
C ILE A 175 6.80 0.79 1.61
N VAL A 176 6.19 -0.35 1.92
CA VAL A 176 6.28 -0.98 3.24
C VAL A 176 6.41 -2.48 3.13
N SER A 177 7.05 -3.11 4.11
CA SER A 177 7.24 -4.56 4.19
C SER A 177 7.19 -5.03 5.64
N ASN A 178 7.12 -6.36 5.86
CA ASN A 178 7.16 -7.00 7.18
C ASN A 178 5.96 -6.62 8.09
N TYR A 179 4.76 -6.56 7.52
CA TYR A 179 3.54 -6.29 8.28
C TYR A 179 2.77 -7.57 8.57
N SER A 180 2.45 -7.82 9.84
CA SER A 180 1.53 -8.89 10.22
C SER A 180 0.07 -8.63 9.80
N SER A 181 -0.26 -7.37 9.52
CA SER A 181 -1.60 -6.94 9.10
C SER A 181 -1.53 -6.27 7.73
N TRP A 182 -2.07 -6.94 6.71
CA TRP A 182 -2.14 -6.41 5.34
C TRP A 182 -2.96 -5.10 5.26
N VAL A 183 -3.99 -4.96 6.11
CA VAL A 183 -4.78 -3.71 6.23
C VAL A 183 -3.91 -2.57 6.71
N ARG A 184 -3.08 -2.81 7.72
CA ARG A 184 -2.15 -1.79 8.23
C ARG A 184 -1.06 -1.48 7.20
N ALA A 185 -0.57 -2.51 6.49
CA ALA A 185 0.42 -2.35 5.44
C ALA A 185 -0.08 -1.40 4.34
N TRP A 186 -1.30 -1.62 3.81
CA TRP A 186 -1.86 -0.70 2.82
C TRP A 186 -2.10 0.70 3.36
N LYS A 187 -2.54 0.81 4.61
CA LYS A 187 -2.78 2.13 5.22
C LYS A 187 -1.48 2.93 5.28
N ASP A 188 -0.41 2.29 5.74
CA ASP A 188 0.89 2.93 5.89
C ASP A 188 1.53 3.19 4.51
N ALA A 189 1.37 2.28 3.53
CA ALA A 189 1.78 2.51 2.14
C ALA A 189 1.05 3.71 1.51
N ASP A 190 -0.28 3.80 1.67
CA ASP A 190 -1.09 4.92 1.17
C ASP A 190 -0.67 6.25 1.83
N GLU A 191 -0.29 6.25 3.11
CA GLU A 191 0.18 7.42 3.83
C GLU A 191 1.61 7.82 3.41
N TYR A 192 2.51 6.84 3.25
CA TYR A 192 3.87 7.07 2.77
C TYR A 192 3.92 7.53 1.31
N ALA A 193 2.98 7.11 0.46
CA ALA A 193 2.88 7.62 -0.89
C ALA A 193 2.57 9.12 -0.93
N ARG A 194 1.70 9.59 -0.01
CA ARG A 194 1.40 11.02 0.14
C ARG A 194 2.55 11.79 0.78
N PHE A 195 3.28 11.16 1.69
CA PHE A 195 4.48 11.71 2.31
C PHE A 195 5.59 11.93 1.29
N ASP A 196 5.90 10.91 0.49
CA ASP A 196 6.90 10.96 -0.56
C ASP A 196 6.56 12.04 -1.60
N LEU A 197 5.29 12.13 -1.98
CA LEU A 197 4.78 13.23 -2.80
C LEU A 197 5.00 14.61 -2.12
N GLY A 198 4.79 14.68 -0.81
CA GLY A 198 5.01 15.87 0.02
C GLY A 198 6.48 16.32 0.05
N LYS A 199 7.43 15.38 0.05
CA LYS A 199 8.86 15.67 0.02
C LYS A 199 9.33 16.29 -1.29
N ASN A 200 8.60 16.11 -2.39
CA ASN A 200 8.91 16.75 -3.66
C ASN A 200 8.62 18.27 -3.65
N PHE A 201 8.05 18.80 -2.56
CA PHE A 201 7.91 20.24 -2.32
C PHE A 201 9.09 20.78 -1.48
N GLU A 202 9.22 22.11 -1.39
CA GLU A 202 10.25 22.77 -0.58
C GLU A 202 10.22 22.27 0.88
N ILE A 203 11.27 21.55 1.27
CA ILE A 203 11.55 21.11 2.65
C ILE A 203 12.41 22.18 3.32
N GLU A 204 12.04 22.59 4.53
CA GLU A 204 12.93 23.42 5.36
C GLU A 204 14.04 22.55 5.92
N ALA A 205 15.28 22.77 5.47
CA ALA A 205 16.47 22.11 6.00
C ALA A 205 17.29 23.09 6.83
N ARG A 206 17.64 22.72 8.06
CA ARG A 206 18.53 23.47 8.95
C ARG A 206 19.66 22.56 9.42
N SER A 207 20.87 23.09 9.50
CA SER A 207 22.02 22.40 10.09
C SER A 207 22.49 23.17 11.32
N ILE A 208 22.62 22.48 12.45
CA ILE A 208 23.17 23.03 13.69
C ILE A 208 24.47 22.32 13.98
N HIS A 209 25.58 23.06 13.92
CA HIS A 209 26.89 22.55 14.30
C HIS A 209 27.08 22.71 15.80
N THR A 210 27.33 21.61 16.51
CA THR A 210 27.61 21.60 17.95
C THR A 210 28.94 20.91 18.19
N SER A 211 29.88 21.62 18.82
CA SER A 211 31.15 21.05 19.28
C SER A 211 31.11 20.91 20.80
N LYS A 212 31.39 19.70 21.30
CA LYS A 212 31.52 19.45 22.74
C LYS A 212 32.91 18.93 23.03
N ARG A 213 33.58 19.55 24.01
CA ARG A 213 34.89 19.14 24.48
C ARG A 213 34.71 18.09 25.57
N ASP A 214 35.23 16.89 25.37
CA ASP A 214 35.20 15.82 26.37
C ASP A 214 36.62 15.26 26.56
N ASN A 215 37.17 15.40 27.77
CA ASN A 215 38.45 14.83 28.23
C ASN A 215 39.56 14.70 27.15
N LYS A 216 39.97 15.84 26.57
CA LYS A 216 41.02 16.04 25.53
C LYS A 216 40.62 15.81 24.07
N PHE A 217 39.40 15.39 23.77
CA PHE A 217 38.87 15.26 22.41
C PHE A 217 37.81 16.32 22.12
N ILE A 218 37.77 16.82 20.88
CA ILE A 218 36.67 17.63 20.36
C ILE A 218 35.76 16.67 19.63
N VAL A 219 34.52 16.50 20.12
CA VAL A 219 33.48 15.79 19.40
C VAL A 219 32.67 16.84 18.66
N GLU A 220 32.81 16.87 17.34
CA GLU A 220 31.96 17.64 16.45
C GLU A 220 30.70 16.81 16.14
N SER A 221 29.55 17.46 16.23
CA SER A 221 28.28 16.87 15.87
C SER A 221 27.49 17.84 15.03
N ASN A 222 26.92 17.35 13.92
CA ASN A 222 25.99 18.12 13.11
C ASN A 222 24.58 17.59 13.35
N ILE A 223 23.65 18.47 13.70
CA ILE A 223 22.22 18.14 13.75
C ILE A 223 21.58 18.68 12.47
N LEU A 224 21.20 17.79 11.57
CA LEU A 224 20.40 18.12 10.39
C LEU A 224 18.92 17.99 10.77
N ARG A 225 18.18 19.09 10.66
CA ARG A 225 16.74 19.11 10.87
C ARG A 225 16.03 19.37 9.55
N GLN A 226 15.15 18.46 9.17
CA GLN A 226 14.23 18.61 8.05
C GLN A 226 12.81 18.70 8.59
N SER A 227 12.13 19.80 8.30
CA SER A 227 10.74 19.97 8.68
C SER A 227 9.89 20.36 7.48
N TYR A 228 8.65 19.92 7.51
CA TYR A 228 7.65 20.27 6.51
C TYR A 228 6.30 20.34 7.19
N ASP A 229 5.57 21.42 6.93
CA ASP A 229 4.23 21.61 7.43
C ASP A 229 3.41 22.40 6.41
N LYS A 230 2.73 21.68 5.51
CA LYS A 230 1.92 22.31 4.47
C LYS A 230 0.63 21.56 4.24
N GLU A 231 -0.38 22.31 3.83
CA GLU A 231 -1.61 21.77 3.29
C GLU A 231 -1.44 21.42 1.80
N PHE A 232 -1.87 20.24 1.41
CA PHE A 232 -2.02 19.86 0.01
C PHE A 232 -3.44 19.38 -0.26
N SER A 233 -3.82 19.47 -1.53
CA SER A 233 -5.13 19.11 -2.05
C SER A 233 -4.96 18.27 -3.31
N ASN A 234 -6.00 17.52 -3.65
CA ASN A 234 -6.06 16.66 -4.82
C ASN A 234 -4.94 15.60 -4.87
N THR A 235 -4.64 14.98 -3.72
CA THR A 235 -3.67 13.86 -3.61
C THR A 235 -4.38 12.52 -3.67
N VAL A 236 -4.27 11.84 -4.82
CA VAL A 236 -5.04 10.63 -5.13
C VAL A 236 -4.11 9.43 -5.11
N VAL A 237 -4.42 8.38 -4.35
CA VAL A 237 -3.75 7.07 -4.53
C VAL A 237 -4.40 6.40 -5.74
N ILE A 238 -3.62 6.24 -6.80
CA ILE A 238 -4.11 5.81 -8.12
C ILE A 238 -3.78 4.36 -8.45
N SER A 239 -2.75 3.80 -7.83
CA SER A 239 -2.33 2.43 -8.10
C SER A 239 -1.75 1.81 -6.84
N ARG A 240 -1.95 0.50 -6.71
CA ARG A 240 -1.43 -0.35 -5.64
C ARG A 240 -0.86 -1.60 -6.26
N TRP A 241 0.20 -2.14 -5.68
CA TRP A 241 0.74 -3.43 -6.09
C TRP A 241 1.37 -4.15 -4.90
N TYR A 242 1.14 -5.46 -4.81
CA TYR A 242 1.68 -6.29 -3.76
C TYR A 242 2.70 -7.26 -4.34
N ASP A 243 3.95 -7.08 -3.97
CA ASP A 243 5.03 -8.01 -4.22
C ASP A 243 4.92 -9.17 -3.24
N ARG A 244 4.39 -10.30 -3.73
CA ARG A 244 4.21 -11.50 -2.93
C ARG A 244 5.52 -12.19 -2.60
N GLU A 245 6.53 -12.06 -3.46
CA GLU A 245 7.81 -12.76 -3.29
C GLU A 245 8.60 -12.15 -2.14
N ASN A 246 8.52 -10.82 -1.98
CA ASN A 246 9.27 -10.07 -0.98
C ASN A 246 8.40 -9.54 0.18
N ASP A 247 7.09 -9.81 0.20
CA ASP A 247 6.10 -9.24 1.13
C ASP A 247 6.17 -7.70 1.20
N ILE A 248 6.08 -7.05 0.03
CA ILE A 248 6.18 -5.59 -0.09
C ILE A 248 4.90 -5.00 -0.68
N TYR A 249 4.37 -3.96 -0.02
CA TYR A 249 3.18 -3.23 -0.42
C TYR A 249 3.59 -1.89 -1.01
N TYR A 250 3.20 -1.66 -2.26
CA TYR A 250 3.51 -0.46 -3.01
C TYR A 250 2.23 0.34 -3.28
N SER A 251 2.25 1.63 -2.97
CA SER A 251 1.15 2.55 -3.33
C SER A 251 1.69 3.74 -4.11
N LEU A 252 1.05 4.07 -5.22
CA LEU A 252 1.37 5.22 -6.05
C LEU A 252 0.35 6.32 -5.83
N CYS A 253 0.83 7.48 -5.37
CA CYS A 253 0.03 8.68 -5.24
C CYS A 253 0.36 9.67 -6.36
N ARG A 254 -0.64 10.42 -6.83
CA ARG A 254 -0.47 11.55 -7.73
C ARG A 254 -1.11 12.81 -7.19
N GLN A 255 -0.62 13.95 -7.68
CA GLN A 255 -1.27 15.24 -7.53
C GLN A 255 -1.08 16.07 -8.79
N ALA A 256 -2.13 16.78 -9.21
CA ALA A 256 -2.03 17.71 -10.32
C ALA A 256 -1.10 18.88 -9.95
N LYS A 257 -0.14 19.20 -10.82
CA LYS A 257 0.69 20.40 -10.74
C LYS A 257 -0.24 21.60 -10.94
N LYS A 258 -0.25 22.52 -9.98
CA LYS A 258 -0.89 23.82 -10.21
C LYS A 258 -0.06 24.54 -11.28
N PHE A 259 -0.65 24.79 -12.43
CA PHE A 259 -0.11 25.79 -13.34
C PHE A 259 -0.30 27.14 -12.68
N ASN A 260 0.79 27.79 -12.26
CA ASN A 260 0.77 29.23 -12.07
C ASN A 260 0.50 29.82 -13.46
N LYS A 261 -0.74 30.25 -13.70
CA LYS A 261 -1.04 31.22 -14.76
C LYS A 261 -0.84 32.61 -14.19
#